data_AF-R5ITZ1-F1
#
_entry.id   AF-R5ITZ1-F1
#
_cell.length_a   1.000
_cell.length_b   1.000
_cell.length_c   1.000
_cell.angle_alpha   90.00
_cell.angle_beta   90.00
_cell.angle_gamma   90.00
#
_symmetry.space_group_name_H-M   'P 1'
#
loop_
_entity.id
_entity.type
_entity.pdbx_description
1 polymer ?
#
loop_
_entity_poly.entity_id
_entity_poly.type
_entity_poly.pdbx_seq_one_letter_code
_entity_poly.pdbx_strand_id
1 'polypeptide(L)'
;MNINELAKEVHENAVNHGWWEKPPSLPEALCLIHGELSEALEEYRNGSPLVYGTCALSPDDCDFALTCENVGHPDAGGEKAGACKPEGIAVELADVILRTLDLMAALGVDVDAVVMAKHRYNLGREYRHGGKRI
;
A
#
# COMPACT_ATOMS: atom_id res chain seq x y z
N MET A 1 -5.57 -7.07 -14.31
CA MET A 1 -4.38 -6.93 -13.49
C MET A 1 -4.33 -8.06 -12.46
N ASN A 2 -3.33 -8.93 -12.51
CA ASN A 2 -2.97 -9.88 -11.45
C ASN A 2 -1.91 -9.27 -10.52
N ILE A 3 -1.44 -10.02 -9.50
CA ILE A 3 -0.50 -9.47 -8.51
C ILE A 3 0.87 -9.23 -9.15
N ASN A 4 1.30 -10.09 -10.08
CA ASN A 4 2.55 -9.89 -10.82
C ASN A 4 2.53 -8.61 -11.68
N GLU A 5 1.42 -8.34 -12.37
CA GLU A 5 1.22 -7.13 -13.17
C GLU A 5 1.25 -5.89 -12.28
N LEU A 6 0.56 -5.92 -11.13
CA LEU A 6 0.60 -4.82 -10.16
C LEU A 6 2.01 -4.61 -9.59
N ALA A 7 2.70 -5.67 -9.16
CA ALA A 7 4.05 -5.57 -8.60
C ALA A 7 5.04 -4.97 -9.61
N LYS A 8 4.91 -5.37 -10.89
CA LYS A 8 5.68 -4.79 -11.98
C LYS A 8 5.38 -3.30 -12.18
N GLU A 9 4.11 -2.92 -12.24
CA GLU A 9 3.69 -1.52 -12.41
C GLU A 9 4.20 -0.64 -11.26
N VAL A 10 4.08 -1.11 -10.02
CA VAL A 10 4.59 -0.42 -8.83
C VAL A 10 6.11 -0.26 -8.89
N HIS A 11 6.84 -1.31 -9.24
CA HIS A 11 8.30 -1.26 -9.34
C HIS A 11 8.78 -0.33 -10.47
N GLU A 12 8.15 -0.42 -11.64
CA GLU A 12 8.45 0.49 -12.76
C GLU A 12 8.19 1.94 -12.35
N ASN A 13 7.09 2.22 -11.64
CA ASN A 13 6.83 3.54 -11.11
C ASN A 13 7.92 4.01 -10.12
N ALA A 14 8.36 3.16 -9.19
CA ALA A 14 9.42 3.48 -8.24
C ALA A 14 10.77 3.75 -8.94
N VAL A 15 11.13 2.95 -9.95
CA VAL A 15 12.33 3.14 -10.78
C VAL A 15 12.26 4.47 -11.53
N ASN A 16 11.12 4.78 -12.16
CA ASN A 16 10.93 6.02 -12.91
C ASN A 16 11.03 7.29 -12.03
N HIS A 17 10.72 7.16 -10.73
CA HIS A 17 10.87 8.23 -9.74
C HIS A 17 12.26 8.25 -9.07
N GLY A 18 13.21 7.45 -9.54
CA GLY A 18 14.62 7.48 -9.11
C GLY A 18 14.92 6.71 -7.82
N TRP A 19 13.93 6.03 -7.20
CA TRP A 19 14.12 5.32 -5.93
C TRP A 19 15.10 4.15 -6.02
N TRP A 20 15.35 3.65 -7.23
CA TRP A 20 16.25 2.53 -7.51
C TRP A 20 17.55 2.95 -8.23
N GLU A 21 17.85 4.25 -8.39
CA GLU A 21 19.16 4.69 -8.90
C GLU A 21 20.31 4.28 -7.95
N LYS A 22 20.03 4.33 -6.65
CA LYS A 22 20.86 3.76 -5.60
C LYS A 22 20.01 2.76 -4.80
N PRO A 23 19.94 1.49 -5.26
CA PRO A 23 19.07 0.48 -4.65
C PRO A 23 19.34 0.35 -3.14
N PRO A 24 18.29 0.32 -2.30
CA PRO A 24 18.46 0.02 -0.90
C PRO A 24 18.95 -1.43 -0.73
N SER A 25 19.75 -1.67 0.30
CA SER A 25 20.00 -3.02 0.78
C SER A 25 18.69 -3.63 1.32
N LEU A 26 18.64 -4.97 1.40
CA LEU A 26 17.45 -5.65 1.91
C LEU A 26 17.01 -5.13 3.30
N PRO A 27 17.90 -4.93 4.30
CA PRO A 27 17.49 -4.35 5.58
C PRO A 27 16.90 -2.94 5.47
N GLU A 28 17.43 -2.09 4.60
CA GLU A 28 16.91 -0.74 4.37
C GLU A 28 15.50 -0.80 3.76
N ALA A 29 15.29 -1.65 2.76
CA ALA A 29 13.97 -1.84 2.15
C ALA A 29 12.94 -2.38 3.17
N LEU A 30 13.35 -3.32 4.04
CA LEU A 30 12.49 -3.81 5.12
C LEU A 30 12.16 -2.71 6.15
N CYS A 31 13.11 -1.85 6.50
CA CYS A 31 12.87 -0.71 7.37
C CYS A 31 11.91 0.32 6.74
N LEU A 32 11.96 0.52 5.42
CA LEU A 32 10.98 1.37 4.72
C LEU A 32 9.55 0.81 4.85
N ILE A 33 9.37 -0.50 4.68
CA ILE A 33 8.06 -1.17 4.90
C ILE A 33 7.60 -1.03 6.36
N HIS A 34 8.52 -1.11 7.32
CA HIS A 34 8.22 -0.84 8.73
C HIS A 34 7.80 0.62 9.00
N GLY A 35 8.26 1.57 8.17
CA GLY A 35 7.83 2.97 8.19
C GLY A 35 6.32 3.06 7.98
N GLU A 36 5.80 2.45 6.92
CA GLU A 36 4.36 2.47 6.59
C GLU A 36 3.51 1.82 7.71
N LEU A 37 4.01 0.75 8.34
CA LEU A 37 3.34 0.16 9.52
C LEU A 37 3.30 1.13 10.73
N SER A 38 4.30 2.00 10.85
CA SER A 38 4.37 3.01 11.90
C SER A 38 3.41 4.16 11.61
N GLU A 39 3.25 4.55 10.35
CA GLU A 39 2.25 5.54 9.90
C GLU A 39 0.83 5.03 10.17
N ALA A 40 0.54 3.75 9.85
CA ALA A 40 -0.74 3.12 10.20
C ALA A 40 -1.03 3.15 11.72
N LEU A 41 0.00 2.98 12.56
CA LEU A 41 -0.13 3.08 14.01
C LEU A 41 -0.35 4.54 14.47
N GLU A 42 0.25 5.51 13.79
CA GLU A 42 0.04 6.92 14.05
C GLU A 42 -1.41 7.34 13.77
N GLU A 43 -1.95 6.93 12.62
CA GLU A 43 -3.37 7.12 12.27
C GLU A 43 -4.32 6.57 13.34
N TYR A 44 -4.05 5.35 13.83
CA TYR A 44 -4.80 4.77 14.93
C TYR A 44 -4.73 5.59 16.22
N ARG A 45 -3.53 6.08 16.57
CA ARG A 45 -3.32 6.89 17.79
C ARG A 45 -4.00 8.25 17.72
N ASN A 46 -4.09 8.81 16.52
CA ASN A 46 -4.77 10.07 16.26
C ASN A 46 -6.30 9.91 16.22
N GLY A 47 -6.81 8.68 16.17
CA GLY A 47 -8.24 8.40 16.08
C GLY A 47 -8.82 8.73 14.71
N SER A 48 -7.98 8.72 13.68
CA SER A 48 -8.37 9.01 12.31
C SER A 48 -9.35 7.96 11.75
N PRO A 49 -10.17 8.32 10.74
CA PRO A 49 -10.92 7.35 9.96
C PRO A 49 -10.02 6.29 9.32
N LEU A 50 -10.61 5.14 8.98
CA LEU A 50 -9.87 4.07 8.28
C LEU A 50 -9.38 4.52 6.90
N VAL A 51 -10.15 5.40 6.26
CA VAL A 51 -9.89 6.00 4.95
C VAL A 51 -10.47 7.42 4.99
N TYR A 52 -9.73 8.42 4.55
CA TYR A 52 -10.21 9.78 4.31
C TYR A 52 -9.32 10.50 3.27
N GLY A 53 -9.61 11.77 3.00
CA GLY A 53 -8.77 12.64 2.16
C GLY A 53 -8.87 12.36 0.66
N THR A 54 -9.61 11.32 0.25
CA THR A 54 -9.79 10.95 -1.16
C THR A 54 -11.25 10.71 -1.52
N CYS A 55 -11.63 11.13 -2.74
CA CYS A 55 -12.91 10.78 -3.36
C CYS A 55 -12.85 9.50 -4.20
N ALA A 56 -11.68 8.86 -4.31
CA ALA A 56 -11.47 7.67 -5.15
C ALA A 56 -12.25 6.43 -4.64
N LEU A 57 -12.57 6.39 -3.35
CA LEU A 57 -13.29 5.28 -2.71
C LEU A 57 -14.77 5.60 -2.47
N SER A 58 -15.09 6.84 -2.13
CA SER A 58 -16.45 7.38 -2.04
C SER A 58 -16.43 8.90 -2.13
N PRO A 59 -17.42 9.56 -2.77
CA PRO A 59 -17.58 11.00 -2.65
C PRO A 59 -17.77 11.45 -1.20
N ASP A 60 -18.44 10.65 -0.37
CA ASP A 60 -18.75 11.00 1.03
C ASP A 60 -17.51 11.03 1.94
N ASP A 61 -16.42 10.37 1.54
CA ASP A 61 -15.17 10.28 2.31
C ASP A 61 -14.13 11.36 1.91
N CYS A 62 -14.54 12.29 1.05
CA CYS A 62 -13.70 13.38 0.55
C CYS A 62 -13.97 14.69 1.29
N ASP A 63 -12.93 15.30 1.85
CA ASP A 63 -13.00 16.62 2.51
C ASP A 63 -13.49 17.74 1.56
N PHE A 64 -13.41 17.52 0.24
CA PHE A 64 -13.79 18.47 -0.80
C PHE A 64 -14.99 18.03 -1.64
N ALA A 65 -15.73 17.00 -1.23
CA ALA A 65 -16.80 16.34 -2.00
C ALA A 65 -17.80 17.29 -2.68
N LEU A 66 -18.16 18.38 -2.00
CA LEU A 66 -19.16 19.35 -2.47
C LEU A 66 -18.59 20.43 -3.40
N THR A 67 -17.27 20.55 -3.47
CA THR A 67 -16.57 21.65 -4.18
C THR A 67 -15.52 21.16 -5.17
N CYS A 68 -15.33 19.84 -5.30
CA CYS A 68 -14.35 19.23 -6.18
C CYS A 68 -15.02 18.73 -7.46
N GLU A 69 -14.55 19.20 -8.62
CA GLU A 69 -15.01 18.69 -9.92
C GLU A 69 -14.34 17.35 -10.31
N ASN A 70 -13.33 16.91 -9.54
CA ASN A 70 -12.51 15.71 -9.80
C ASN A 70 -12.93 14.51 -8.91
N VAL A 71 -14.19 14.41 -8.51
CA VAL A 71 -14.71 13.27 -7.74
C VAL A 71 -14.45 11.96 -8.51
N GLY A 72 -13.74 11.01 -7.91
CA GLY A 72 -13.32 9.75 -8.54
C GLY A 72 -12.06 9.83 -9.42
N HIS A 73 -11.44 11.01 -9.55
CA HIS A 73 -10.26 11.24 -10.40
C HIS A 73 -9.18 12.05 -9.66
N PRO A 74 -8.53 11.49 -8.62
CA PRO A 74 -7.35 12.12 -8.04
C PRO A 74 -6.34 12.45 -9.15
N ASP A 75 -5.79 13.67 -9.14
CA ASP A 75 -4.82 14.23 -10.11
C ASP A 75 -5.29 14.77 -11.47
N ALA A 76 -6.61 14.91 -11.73
CA ALA A 76 -7.08 15.42 -13.03
C ALA A 76 -6.91 16.95 -13.29
N GLY A 77 -6.34 17.73 -12.37
CA GLY A 77 -5.99 19.13 -12.69
C GLY A 77 -5.69 20.06 -11.51
N GLY A 78 -4.45 20.56 -11.49
CA GLY A 78 -4.13 21.97 -11.23
C GLY A 78 -4.06 22.45 -9.77
N GLU A 79 -2.83 22.66 -9.31
CA GLU A 79 -2.39 23.67 -8.33
C GLU A 79 -2.56 23.44 -6.82
N LYS A 80 -3.24 22.40 -6.34
CA LYS A 80 -3.15 22.03 -4.92
C LYS A 80 -2.66 20.60 -4.72
N ALA A 81 -1.37 20.46 -4.45
CA ALA A 81 -0.87 19.31 -3.72
C ALA A 81 -1.76 19.12 -2.47
N GLY A 82 -2.43 17.97 -2.35
CA GLY A 82 -3.27 17.64 -1.19
C GLY A 82 -4.80 17.77 -1.35
N ALA A 83 -5.35 18.01 -2.54
CA ALA A 83 -6.82 18.10 -2.68
C ALA A 83 -7.54 16.74 -2.77
N CYS A 84 -6.82 15.61 -2.93
CA CYS A 84 -7.41 14.27 -3.00
C CYS A 84 -6.39 13.16 -2.66
N LYS A 85 -5.60 13.34 -1.59
CA LYS A 85 -4.62 12.34 -1.16
C LYS A 85 -5.34 11.30 -0.28
N PRO A 86 -5.33 10.00 -0.63
CA PRO A 86 -5.84 8.97 0.28
C PRO A 86 -4.98 8.94 1.54
N GLU A 87 -5.62 8.95 2.71
CA GLU A 87 -4.98 8.81 4.01
C GLU A 87 -5.82 7.92 4.95
N GLY A 88 -5.22 7.49 6.06
CA GLY A 88 -5.88 6.68 7.10
C GLY A 88 -5.33 5.26 7.22
N ILE A 89 -5.70 4.57 8.29
CA ILE A 89 -5.11 3.28 8.67
C ILE A 89 -5.11 2.26 7.52
N ALA A 90 -6.20 2.16 6.76
CA ALA A 90 -6.29 1.20 5.65
C ALA A 90 -5.47 1.61 4.43
N VAL A 91 -5.23 2.92 4.24
CA VAL A 91 -4.37 3.44 3.18
C VAL A 91 -2.90 3.15 3.50
N GLU A 92 -2.46 3.40 4.73
CA GLU A 92 -1.09 3.08 5.16
C GLU A 92 -0.80 1.57 5.08
N LEU A 93 -1.80 0.72 5.37
CA LEU A 93 -1.70 -0.72 5.14
C LEU A 93 -1.64 -1.08 3.65
N ALA A 94 -2.24 -0.28 2.77
CA ALA A 94 -2.06 -0.44 1.34
C ALA A 94 -0.62 -0.07 0.92
N ASP A 95 -0.04 0.98 1.51
CA ASP A 95 1.37 1.33 1.27
C ASP A 95 2.34 0.22 1.72
N VAL A 96 2.06 -0.47 2.84
CA VAL A 96 2.78 -1.70 3.22
C VAL A 96 2.73 -2.75 2.09
N ILE A 97 1.56 -2.95 1.48
CA ILE A 97 1.40 -3.90 0.37
C ILE A 97 2.22 -3.43 -0.83
N LEU A 98 2.09 -2.16 -1.24
CA LEU A 98 2.78 -1.61 -2.41
C LEU A 98 4.31 -1.64 -2.24
N ARG A 99 4.84 -1.26 -1.08
CA ARG A 99 6.28 -1.37 -0.77
C ARG A 99 6.76 -2.82 -0.80
N THR A 100 5.96 -3.75 -0.30
CA THR A 100 6.28 -5.19 -0.35
C THR A 100 6.30 -5.69 -1.79
N LEU A 101 5.34 -5.28 -2.62
CA LEU A 101 5.27 -5.66 -4.03
C LEU A 101 6.45 -5.08 -4.84
N ASP A 102 6.82 -3.81 -4.62
CA ASP A 102 8.02 -3.19 -5.20
C ASP A 102 9.27 -4.03 -4.89
N LEU A 103 9.48 -4.36 -3.61
CA LEU A 103 10.61 -5.18 -3.18
C LEU A 103 10.57 -6.59 -3.80
N MET A 104 9.40 -7.25 -3.86
CA MET A 104 9.28 -8.57 -4.47
C MET A 104 9.59 -8.55 -5.97
N ALA A 105 9.11 -7.53 -6.69
CA ALA A 105 9.42 -7.33 -8.10
C ALA A 105 10.93 -7.08 -8.31
N ALA A 106 11.54 -6.23 -7.48
CA ALA A 106 12.98 -5.97 -7.51
C ALA A 106 13.84 -7.23 -7.21
N LEU A 107 13.34 -8.12 -6.35
CA LEU A 107 13.96 -9.43 -6.06
C LEU A 107 13.74 -10.45 -7.19
N GLY A 108 12.93 -10.14 -8.20
CA GLY A 108 12.70 -10.99 -9.37
C GLY A 108 11.90 -12.26 -9.08
N VAL A 109 11.03 -12.24 -8.06
CA VAL A 109 10.20 -13.41 -7.72
C VAL A 109 8.85 -13.38 -8.44
N ASP A 110 8.29 -14.56 -8.73
CA ASP A 110 6.89 -14.69 -9.15
C ASP A 110 5.98 -14.52 -7.91
N VAL A 111 5.41 -13.33 -7.77
CA VAL A 111 4.61 -12.92 -6.61
C VAL A 111 3.34 -13.77 -6.51
N ASP A 112 2.63 -13.95 -7.61
CA ASP A 112 1.43 -14.80 -7.64
C ASP A 112 1.77 -16.24 -7.18
N ALA A 113 2.85 -16.83 -7.70
CA ALA A 113 3.24 -18.18 -7.30
C ALA A 113 3.61 -18.27 -5.81
N VAL A 114 4.39 -17.32 -5.29
CA VAL A 114 4.83 -17.29 -3.89
C VAL A 114 3.64 -17.09 -2.95
N VAL A 115 2.79 -16.10 -3.21
CA VAL A 115 1.61 -15.80 -2.39
C VAL A 115 0.64 -16.98 -2.40
N MET A 116 0.36 -17.55 -3.58
CA MET A 116 -0.57 -18.68 -3.69
C MET A 116 -0.03 -19.96 -3.05
N ALA A 117 1.27 -20.26 -3.21
CA ALA A 117 1.90 -21.38 -2.52
C ALA A 117 1.82 -21.21 -1.00
N LYS A 118 2.11 -20.00 -0.50
CA LYS A 118 2.06 -19.69 0.93
C LYS A 118 0.64 -19.76 1.48
N HIS A 119 -0.35 -19.24 0.75
CA HIS A 119 -1.75 -19.27 1.13
C HIS A 119 -2.27 -20.71 1.20
N ARG A 120 -2.00 -21.55 0.18
CA ARG A 120 -2.38 -22.98 0.19
C ARG A 120 -1.78 -23.73 1.38
N TYR A 121 -0.51 -23.48 1.68
CA TYR A 121 0.12 -24.05 2.87
C TYR A 121 -0.54 -23.57 4.18
N ASN A 122 -0.91 -22.29 4.26
CA ASN A 122 -1.59 -21.73 5.43
C ASN A 122 -3.00 -22.29 5.65
N LEU A 123 -3.74 -22.62 4.59
CA LEU A 123 -5.07 -23.27 4.70
C LEU A 123 -5.00 -24.64 5.38
N GLY A 124 -3.88 -25.36 5.20
CA GLY A 124 -3.65 -26.65 5.86
C GLY A 124 -3.16 -26.54 7.32
N ARG A 125 -2.96 -25.33 7.86
CA ARG A 125 -2.46 -25.17 9.23
C ARG A 125 -3.54 -25.43 10.26
N GLU A 126 -3.17 -26.15 11.32
CA GLU A 126 -4.02 -26.32 12.49
C GLU A 126 -4.37 -24.97 13.13
N TYR A 127 -5.50 -24.95 13.85
CA TYR A 127 -5.99 -23.76 14.56
C TYR A 127 -4.88 -23.14 15.43
N ARG A 128 -4.63 -21.84 15.22
CA ARG A 128 -3.56 -21.07 15.88
C ARG A 128 -2.17 -21.71 15.79
N HIS A 129 -1.87 -22.43 14.71
CA HIS A 129 -0.55 -23.04 14.48
C HIS A 129 -0.10 -23.89 15.68
N GLY A 130 -1.02 -24.71 16.21
CA GLY A 130 -0.81 -25.48 17.44
C GLY A 130 -1.18 -24.72 18.72
N GLY A 131 -2.21 -23.86 18.69
CA GLY A 131 -2.71 -23.20 19.90
C GLY A 131 -1.89 -22.00 20.39
N LYS A 132 -0.99 -21.42 19.57
CA LYS A 132 -0.23 -20.23 19.95
C LYS A 132 -1.17 -19.09 20.35
N ARG A 133 -0.86 -18.41 21.45
CA ARG A 133 -1.53 -17.17 21.87
C ARG A 133 -0.68 -15.99 21.38
N ILE A 134 -1.35 -15.00 20.79
CA ILE A 134 -0.77 -13.70 20.42
C ILE A 134 -0.75 -12.84 21.67
#